data_AF-A0AAD9ERJ5-F1
#
_entry.id   AF-A0AAD9ERJ5-F1
#
_cell.length_a   1.000
_cell.length_b   1.000
_cell.length_c   1.000
_cell.angle_alpha   90.00
_cell.angle_beta   90.00
_cell.angle_gamma   90.00
#
_symmetry.space_group_name_H-M   'P 1'
#
loop_
_entity.id
_entity.type
_entity.pdbx_description
1 polymer ?
#
loop_
_entity_poly.entity_id
_entity_poly.type
_entity_poly.pdbx_seq_one_letter_code
_entity_poly.pdbx_strand_id
1 'polypeptide(L)'
;MYLLFCNMSINDVFGASTIIPRILSDVFIPMSQRFMSYNECVIQAFCAHFHAGIAHAVLIIMAVDRYMAICKPLHYAAIMTHRMVLGLSVWAWSISFLLVGILIGLSVRLVILNPFCDNASLFKLSCENILINHVYGLGITVVILGSSLCSVMLTYLSIAMVCLRSKNKALNSKALQTCATHLAAYAILLFSGCIIIILHRFPHLSDHGKLASILLHVVPPAMNAIIYGLQIKAVREKIIIIFKRATPGKVKVTNCDSQK
;
A
#
# COMPACT_ATOMS: atom_id res chain seq x y z
N MET A 1 9.03 -7.16 -11.48
CA MET A 1 9.18 -5.81 -10.89
C MET A 1 8.43 -4.66 -11.60
N TYR A 2 8.80 -4.15 -12.80
CA TYR A 2 8.18 -2.92 -13.37
C TYR A 2 6.64 -2.97 -13.50
N LEU A 3 6.10 -4.08 -14.01
CA LEU A 3 4.64 -4.28 -14.11
C LEU A 3 3.93 -4.22 -12.75
N LEU A 4 4.58 -4.67 -11.67
CA LEU A 4 4.03 -4.61 -10.31
C LEU A 4 4.00 -3.17 -9.79
N PHE A 5 4.96 -2.32 -10.19
CA PHE A 5 4.88 -0.89 -9.88
C PHE A 5 3.80 -0.18 -10.65
N CYS A 6 3.65 -0.47 -11.95
CA CYS A 6 2.53 0.07 -12.70
C CYS A 6 1.20 -0.31 -12.03
N ASN A 7 1.06 -1.57 -11.61
CA ASN A 7 -0.11 -2.04 -10.86
C ASN A 7 -0.31 -1.26 -9.55
N MET A 8 0.73 -1.14 -8.72
CA MET A 8 0.67 -0.35 -7.47
C MET A 8 0.31 1.13 -7.73
N SER A 9 0.92 1.76 -8.74
CA SER A 9 0.63 3.15 -9.10
C SER A 9 -0.79 3.35 -9.62
N ILE A 10 -1.34 2.40 -10.39
CA ILE A 10 -2.74 2.45 -10.80
C ILE A 10 -3.66 2.37 -9.58
N ASN A 11 -3.36 1.47 -8.63
CA ASN A 11 -4.11 1.36 -7.38
C ASN A 11 -4.04 2.64 -6.54
N ASP A 12 -2.86 3.24 -6.46
CA ASP A 12 -2.61 4.49 -5.74
C ASP A 12 -3.40 5.67 -6.36
N VAL A 13 -3.41 5.80 -7.69
CA VAL A 13 -4.21 6.80 -8.41
C VAL A 13 -5.70 6.60 -8.16
N PHE A 14 -6.17 5.34 -8.19
CA PHE A 14 -7.56 5.01 -7.89
C PHE A 14 -7.95 5.45 -6.46
N GLY A 15 -7.13 5.10 -5.45
CA GLY A 15 -7.34 5.51 -4.07
C GLY A 15 -7.36 7.03 -3.90
N ALA A 16 -6.37 7.71 -4.49
CA ALA A 16 -6.28 9.16 -4.49
C ALA A 16 -7.51 9.83 -5.13
N SER A 17 -7.97 9.34 -6.29
CA SER A 17 -9.14 9.88 -6.99
C SER A 17 -10.44 9.71 -6.21
N THR A 18 -10.52 8.71 -5.33
CA THR A 18 -11.73 8.48 -4.53
C THR A 18 -11.73 9.34 -3.25
N ILE A 19 -10.55 9.55 -2.66
CA ILE A 19 -10.45 10.11 -1.30
C ILE A 19 -10.16 11.61 -1.32
N ILE A 20 -9.30 12.08 -2.23
CA ILE A 20 -8.89 13.50 -2.32
C ILE A 20 -10.07 14.44 -2.62
N PRO A 21 -10.98 14.17 -3.57
CA PRO A 21 -12.09 15.08 -3.86
C PRO A 21 -13.01 15.28 -2.65
N ARG A 22 -13.26 14.21 -1.88
CA ARG A 22 -14.10 14.30 -0.68
C ARG A 22 -13.45 15.14 0.41
N ILE A 23 -12.16 14.92 0.63
CA ILE A 23 -11.37 15.71 1.58
C ILE A 23 -11.38 17.18 1.21
N LEU A 24 -11.16 17.51 -0.07
CA LEU A 24 -11.21 18.89 -0.56
C LEU A 24 -12.59 19.50 -0.29
N SER A 25 -13.67 18.80 -0.62
CA SER A 25 -15.03 19.25 -0.33
C SER A 25 -15.25 19.52 1.17
N ASP A 26 -14.76 18.64 2.04
CA ASP A 26 -14.87 18.78 3.50
C ASP A 26 -14.09 20.00 4.05
N VAL A 27 -12.99 20.40 3.39
CA VAL A 27 -12.19 21.59 3.76
C VAL A 27 -12.92 22.88 3.39
N PHE A 28 -13.61 22.91 2.25
CA PHE A 28 -14.31 24.12 1.78
C PHE A 28 -15.71 24.31 2.41
N ILE A 29 -16.26 23.28 3.05
CA ILE A 29 -17.60 23.32 3.66
C ILE A 29 -17.51 23.53 5.19
N PRO A 30 -18.31 24.45 5.78
CA PRO A 30 -18.40 24.63 7.23
C PRO A 30 -18.75 23.35 7.96
N MET A 31 -18.21 23.16 9.18
CA MET A 31 -18.36 21.92 9.96
C MET A 31 -19.83 21.52 10.21
N SER A 32 -20.74 22.50 10.26
CA SER A 32 -22.19 22.32 10.45
C SER A 32 -22.94 21.77 9.24
N GLN A 33 -22.34 21.77 8.04
CA GLN A 33 -22.95 21.29 6.79
C GLN A 33 -22.27 20.05 6.21
N ARG A 34 -21.35 19.43 6.97
CA ARG A 34 -20.67 18.19 6.59
C ARG A 34 -21.58 16.98 6.75
N PHE A 35 -22.63 16.90 5.93
CA PHE A 35 -23.50 15.73 5.86
C PHE A 35 -23.02 14.81 4.73
N MET A 36 -22.84 13.54 5.07
CA MET A 36 -22.46 12.51 4.13
C MET A 36 -23.67 11.61 3.90
N SER A 37 -24.07 11.45 2.63
CA SER A 37 -25.18 10.55 2.33
C SER A 37 -24.76 9.10 2.59
N TYR A 38 -25.74 8.25 2.90
CA TYR A 38 -25.49 6.83 3.12
C TYR A 38 -24.82 6.17 1.89
N ASN A 39 -25.27 6.51 0.69
CA ASN A 39 -24.71 5.96 -0.56
C ASN A 39 -23.26 6.37 -0.78
N GLU A 40 -22.90 7.63 -0.49
CA GLU A 40 -21.51 8.09 -0.55
C GLU A 40 -20.63 7.36 0.48
N CYS A 41 -21.16 7.06 1.67
CA CYS A 41 -20.47 6.27 2.69
C CYS A 41 -20.18 4.85 2.25
N VAL A 42 -21.18 4.17 1.69
CA VAL A 42 -21.02 2.81 1.16
C VAL A 42 -19.98 2.78 0.03
N ILE A 43 -20.03 3.72 -0.91
CA ILE A 43 -19.08 3.82 -2.01
C ILE A 43 -17.66 4.11 -1.50
N GLN A 44 -17.51 5.07 -0.59
CA GLN A 44 -16.20 5.42 -0.04
C GLN A 44 -15.59 4.27 0.76
N ALA A 45 -16.39 3.56 1.57
CA ALA A 45 -15.94 2.38 2.31
C ALA A 45 -15.51 1.25 1.36
N PHE A 46 -16.31 0.99 0.31
CA PHE A 46 -15.95 0.01 -0.72
C PHE A 46 -14.61 0.35 -1.37
N CYS A 47 -14.45 1.58 -1.86
CA CYS A 47 -13.21 2.00 -2.53
C CYS A 47 -12.00 1.96 -1.61
N ALA A 48 -12.14 2.33 -0.33
CA ALA A 48 -11.07 2.26 0.66
C ALA A 48 -10.62 0.81 0.93
N HIS A 49 -11.56 -0.10 1.19
CA HIS A 49 -11.25 -1.50 1.42
C HIS A 49 -10.69 -2.18 0.17
N PHE A 50 -11.20 -1.83 -1.01
CA PHE A 50 -10.72 -2.36 -2.28
C PHE A 50 -9.28 -1.91 -2.56
N HIS A 51 -8.99 -0.62 -2.41
CA HIS A 51 -7.64 -0.06 -2.54
C HIS A 51 -6.65 -0.73 -1.57
N ALA A 52 -7.02 -0.89 -0.30
CA ALA A 52 -6.20 -1.54 0.70
C ALA A 52 -5.95 -3.02 0.38
N GLY A 53 -6.98 -3.75 -0.06
CA GLY A 53 -6.89 -5.14 -0.47
C GLY A 53 -5.90 -5.34 -1.62
N ILE A 54 -6.01 -4.51 -2.67
CA ILE A 54 -5.07 -4.54 -3.80
C ILE A 54 -3.65 -4.19 -3.35
N ALA A 55 -3.49 -3.17 -2.50
CA ALA A 55 -2.18 -2.78 -1.98
C ALA A 55 -1.48 -3.96 -1.29
N HIS A 56 -2.15 -4.64 -0.36
CA HIS A 56 -1.60 -5.81 0.32
C HIS A 56 -1.31 -6.98 -0.64
N ALA A 57 -2.20 -7.27 -1.58
CA ALA A 57 -1.98 -8.34 -2.55
C ALA A 57 -0.76 -8.05 -3.45
N VAL A 58 -0.62 -6.82 -3.95
CA VAL A 58 0.54 -6.40 -4.77
C VAL A 58 1.82 -6.44 -3.94
N LEU A 59 1.80 -6.05 -2.67
CA LEU A 59 2.95 -6.16 -1.76
C LEU A 59 3.42 -7.61 -1.58
N ILE A 60 2.49 -8.55 -1.41
CA ILE A 60 2.79 -9.98 -1.34
C ILE A 60 3.45 -10.44 -2.65
N ILE A 61 2.89 -10.08 -3.81
CA ILE A 61 3.45 -10.47 -5.11
C ILE A 61 4.86 -9.87 -5.29
N MET A 62 5.08 -8.62 -4.87
CA MET A 62 6.41 -7.99 -4.89
C MET A 62 7.41 -8.69 -3.96
N ALA A 63 6.98 -9.13 -2.76
CA ALA A 63 7.82 -9.90 -1.85
C ALA A 63 8.23 -11.24 -2.48
N VAL A 64 7.28 -11.95 -3.11
CA VAL A 64 7.56 -13.21 -3.82
C VAL A 64 8.49 -12.99 -5.02
N ASP A 65 8.29 -11.93 -5.82
CA ASP A 65 9.19 -11.55 -6.93
C ASP A 65 10.64 -11.38 -6.43
N ARG A 66 10.81 -10.70 -5.29
CA ARG A 66 12.12 -10.47 -4.67
C ARG A 66 12.75 -11.74 -4.13
N TYR A 67 11.97 -12.56 -3.44
CA TYR A 67 12.42 -13.85 -2.95
C TYR A 67 12.91 -14.75 -4.09
N MET A 68 12.12 -14.88 -5.16
CA MET A 68 12.50 -15.70 -6.32
C MET A 68 13.76 -15.17 -7.02
N ALA A 69 13.86 -13.85 -7.19
CA ALA A 69 15.02 -13.23 -7.86
C ALA A 69 16.34 -13.44 -7.09
N ILE A 70 16.31 -13.43 -5.74
CA ILE A 70 17.52 -13.49 -4.91
C ILE A 70 17.82 -14.93 -4.45
N CYS A 71 16.82 -15.62 -3.91
CA CYS A 71 17.00 -16.93 -3.29
C CYS A 71 16.96 -18.09 -4.31
N LYS A 72 16.33 -17.90 -5.48
CA LYS A 72 16.15 -18.94 -6.50
C LYS A 72 16.35 -18.41 -7.94
N PRO A 73 17.51 -17.81 -8.25
CA PRO A 73 17.74 -17.11 -9.54
C PRO A 73 17.58 -18.02 -10.77
N LEU A 74 17.95 -19.31 -10.69
CA LEU A 74 17.79 -20.26 -11.80
C LEU A 74 16.32 -20.49 -12.19
N HIS A 75 15.40 -20.44 -11.22
CA HIS A 75 13.97 -20.68 -11.46
C HIS A 75 13.21 -19.39 -11.76
N TYR A 76 13.80 -18.22 -11.48
CA TYR A 76 13.14 -16.93 -11.63
C TYR A 76 12.61 -16.70 -13.04
N ALA A 77 13.45 -16.91 -14.06
CA ALA A 77 13.08 -16.67 -15.47
C ALA A 77 11.97 -17.61 -15.98
N ALA A 78 11.89 -18.83 -15.44
CA ALA A 78 10.87 -19.81 -15.82
C ALA A 78 9.52 -19.53 -15.15
N ILE A 79 9.52 -19.06 -13.89
CA ILE A 79 8.31 -18.88 -13.09
C ILE A 79 7.75 -17.46 -13.22
N MET A 80 8.58 -16.43 -13.00
CA MET A 80 8.17 -15.03 -12.95
C MET A 80 8.20 -14.39 -14.33
N THR A 81 7.35 -14.90 -15.22
CA THR A 81 7.14 -14.33 -16.57
C THR A 81 6.18 -13.14 -16.53
N HIS A 82 6.19 -12.30 -17.56
CA HIS A 82 5.25 -11.18 -17.68
C HIS A 82 3.79 -11.65 -17.63
N ARG A 83 3.47 -12.78 -18.26
CA ARG A 83 2.12 -13.36 -18.25
C ARG A 83 1.70 -13.78 -16.84
N MET A 84 2.59 -14.40 -16.08
CA MET A 84 2.33 -14.78 -14.69
C MET A 84 2.05 -13.55 -13.83
N VAL A 85 2.88 -12.51 -13.93
CA VAL A 85 2.71 -11.27 -13.16
C VAL A 85 1.40 -10.56 -13.49
N LEU A 86 1.02 -10.50 -14.77
CA LEU A 86 -0.28 -9.97 -15.18
C LEU A 86 -1.44 -10.81 -14.67
N GLY A 87 -1.33 -12.14 -14.77
CA GLY A 87 -2.33 -13.07 -14.22
C GLY A 87 -2.53 -12.85 -12.72
N LEU A 88 -1.46 -12.88 -11.94
CA LEU A 88 -1.49 -12.63 -10.49
C LEU A 88 -2.09 -11.25 -10.16
N SER A 89 -1.81 -10.24 -10.99
CA SER A 89 -2.39 -8.91 -10.84
C SER A 89 -3.90 -8.94 -11.05
N VAL A 90 -4.39 -9.52 -12.15
CA VAL A 90 -5.83 -9.64 -12.43
C VAL A 90 -6.55 -10.44 -11.33
N TRP A 91 -5.93 -11.52 -10.87
CA TRP A 91 -6.43 -12.33 -9.75
C TRP A 91 -6.52 -11.51 -8.45
N ALA A 92 -5.50 -10.73 -8.12
CA ALA A 92 -5.52 -9.86 -6.94
C ALA A 92 -6.68 -8.88 -6.99
N TRP A 93 -6.88 -8.19 -8.12
CA TRP A 93 -7.99 -7.25 -8.29
C TRP A 93 -9.35 -7.95 -8.20
N SER A 94 -9.50 -9.09 -8.86
CA SER A 94 -10.78 -9.83 -8.86
C SER A 94 -11.15 -10.36 -7.47
N ILE A 95 -10.18 -10.95 -6.75
CA ILE A 95 -10.41 -11.45 -5.39
C ILE A 95 -10.72 -10.31 -4.43
N SER A 96 -9.97 -9.20 -4.50
CA SER A 96 -10.26 -8.02 -3.67
C SER A 96 -11.66 -7.47 -3.95
N PHE A 97 -12.09 -7.42 -5.20
CA PHE A 97 -13.42 -6.94 -5.57
C PHE A 97 -14.51 -7.83 -4.97
N LEU A 98 -14.37 -9.16 -5.09
CA LEU A 98 -15.32 -10.12 -4.55
C LEU A 98 -15.40 -10.07 -3.02
N LEU A 99 -14.27 -10.11 -2.33
CA LEU A 99 -14.22 -10.10 -0.86
C LEU A 99 -14.83 -8.81 -0.28
N VAL A 100 -14.48 -7.66 -0.85
CA VAL A 100 -15.00 -6.36 -0.41
C VAL A 100 -16.47 -6.21 -0.79
N GLY A 101 -16.88 -6.67 -1.97
CA GLY A 101 -18.27 -6.69 -2.40
C GLY A 101 -19.17 -7.50 -1.45
N ILE A 102 -18.71 -8.66 -1.01
CA ILE A 102 -19.43 -9.49 -0.02
C ILE A 102 -19.52 -8.77 1.33
N LEU A 103 -18.42 -8.19 1.80
CA LEU A 103 -18.39 -7.46 3.07
C LEU A 103 -19.38 -6.29 3.08
N ILE A 104 -19.37 -5.47 2.03
CA ILE A 104 -20.26 -4.32 1.89
C ILE A 104 -21.71 -4.77 1.66
N GLY A 105 -21.94 -5.80 0.83
CA GLY A 105 -23.27 -6.36 0.60
C GLY A 105 -23.93 -6.91 1.87
N LEU A 106 -23.17 -7.61 2.70
CA LEU A 106 -23.62 -8.06 4.03
C LEU A 106 -23.94 -6.88 4.94
N SER A 107 -23.13 -5.82 4.89
CA SER A 107 -23.33 -4.62 5.71
C SER A 107 -24.57 -3.83 5.29
N VAL A 108 -24.82 -3.66 3.99
CA VAL A 108 -25.99 -2.95 3.45
C VAL A 108 -27.29 -3.73 3.74
N ARG A 109 -27.29 -5.05 3.54
CA ARG A 109 -28.45 -5.90 3.85
C ARG A 109 -28.88 -5.76 5.31
N LEU A 110 -27.92 -5.73 6.23
CA LEU A 110 -28.16 -5.63 7.66
C LEU A 110 -28.75 -4.26 8.05
N VAL A 111 -28.34 -3.19 7.37
CA VAL A 111 -28.90 -1.84 7.58
C VAL A 111 -30.34 -1.74 7.07
N ILE A 112 -30.65 -2.33 5.92
CA ILE A 112 -32.00 -2.32 5.35
C ILE A 112 -32.98 -3.12 6.22
N LEU A 113 -32.53 -4.22 6.84
CA LEU A 113 -33.39 -5.01 7.73
C LEU A 113 -33.67 -4.33 9.08
N ASN A 114 -32.86 -3.32 9.46
CA ASN A 114 -32.93 -2.65 10.77
C ASN A 114 -33.05 -1.11 10.60
N PRO A 115 -34.19 -0.59 10.09
CA PRO A 115 -34.37 0.84 9.80
C PRO A 115 -34.48 1.74 11.05
N PHE A 116 -34.60 1.17 12.25
CA PHE A 116 -34.58 1.92 13.51
C PHE A 116 -33.18 1.86 14.14
N CYS A 117 -32.46 2.98 14.09
CA CYS A 117 -31.12 3.15 14.64
C CYS A 117 -31.20 4.11 15.83
N ASP A 118 -30.74 3.67 17.01
CA ASP A 118 -29.66 4.34 17.75
C ASP A 118 -29.62 3.80 19.18
N ASN A 119 -28.55 3.08 19.49
CA ASN A 119 -27.99 2.83 20.82
C ASN A 119 -26.98 1.70 20.65
N ALA A 120 -25.69 2.01 20.70
CA ALA A 120 -24.58 1.06 20.76
C ALA A 120 -24.79 -0.10 21.77
N SER A 121 -25.69 0.09 22.74
CA SER A 121 -26.07 -0.87 23.79
C SER A 121 -27.24 -1.81 23.44
N LEU A 122 -28.07 -1.51 22.44
CA LEU A 122 -29.14 -2.40 21.94
C LEU A 122 -28.68 -3.35 20.82
N PHE A 123 -27.44 -3.17 20.31
CA PHE A 123 -26.78 -4.02 19.30
C PHE A 123 -26.53 -5.48 19.71
N LYS A 124 -26.83 -5.85 20.96
CA LYS A 124 -26.69 -7.23 21.47
C LYS A 124 -27.94 -8.10 21.29
N LEU A 125 -29.08 -7.55 20.83
CA LEU A 125 -30.37 -8.27 20.84
C LEU A 125 -31.12 -8.37 19.49
N SER A 126 -30.51 -7.99 18.36
CA SER A 126 -31.16 -8.19 17.04
C SER A 126 -30.97 -9.62 16.53
N CYS A 127 -32.06 -10.26 16.11
CA CYS A 127 -32.20 -11.67 15.74
C CYS A 127 -31.60 -12.06 14.37
N GLU A 128 -30.77 -11.20 13.77
CA GLU A 128 -30.00 -11.50 12.55
C GLU A 128 -28.50 -11.28 12.82
N ASN A 129 -27.67 -12.22 12.36
CA ASN A 129 -26.32 -12.43 12.85
C ASN A 129 -25.32 -11.32 12.43
N ILE A 130 -25.30 -10.21 13.18
CA ILE A 130 -24.24 -9.17 13.14
C ILE A 130 -22.85 -9.79 13.36
N LEU A 131 -22.80 -10.91 14.10
CA LEU A 131 -21.61 -11.74 14.29
C LEU A 131 -20.97 -12.16 12.97
N ILE A 132 -21.75 -12.46 11.92
CA ILE A 132 -21.20 -12.87 10.62
C ILE A 132 -20.43 -11.71 9.99
N ASN A 133 -20.96 -10.49 9.99
CA ASN A 133 -20.27 -9.34 9.41
C ASN A 133 -18.99 -8.99 10.20
N HIS A 134 -19.06 -9.01 11.53
CA HIS A 134 -17.88 -8.77 12.38
C HIS A 134 -16.82 -9.87 12.23
N VAL A 135 -17.19 -11.14 12.26
CA VAL A 135 -16.26 -12.26 12.08
C VAL A 135 -15.68 -12.26 10.68
N TYR A 136 -16.48 -11.98 9.65
CA TYR A 136 -16.02 -11.90 8.27
C TYR A 136 -15.08 -10.72 8.05
N GLY A 137 -15.45 -9.52 8.49
CA GLY A 137 -14.61 -8.32 8.38
C GLY A 137 -13.30 -8.43 9.16
N LEU A 138 -13.35 -8.90 10.40
CA LEU A 138 -12.15 -9.15 11.20
C LEU A 138 -11.31 -10.27 10.60
N GLY A 139 -11.94 -11.35 10.15
CA GLY A 139 -11.27 -12.49 9.51
C GLY A 139 -10.52 -12.08 8.25
N ILE A 140 -11.16 -11.36 7.33
CA ILE A 140 -10.52 -10.81 6.12
C ILE A 140 -9.35 -9.92 6.51
N THR A 141 -9.54 -9.01 7.47
CA THR A 141 -8.51 -8.08 7.91
C THR A 141 -7.28 -8.83 8.43
N VAL A 142 -7.48 -9.79 9.34
CA VAL A 142 -6.41 -10.61 9.91
C VAL A 142 -5.72 -11.44 8.84
N VAL A 143 -6.46 -12.05 7.92
CA VAL A 143 -5.89 -12.87 6.84
C VAL A 143 -5.06 -12.01 5.89
N ILE A 144 -5.56 -10.85 5.45
CA ILE A 144 -4.86 -9.98 4.48
C ILE A 144 -3.63 -9.34 5.13
N LEU A 145 -3.78 -8.68 6.29
CA LEU A 145 -2.66 -8.05 6.98
C LEU A 145 -1.65 -9.09 7.47
N GLY A 146 -2.14 -10.18 8.06
CA GLY A 146 -1.30 -11.27 8.57
C GLY A 146 -0.51 -11.93 7.46
N SER A 147 -1.14 -12.31 6.35
CA SER A 147 -0.43 -12.89 5.20
C SER A 147 0.57 -11.93 4.57
N SER A 148 0.24 -10.64 4.47
CA SER A 148 1.15 -9.59 4.00
C SER A 148 2.38 -9.48 4.91
N LEU A 149 2.18 -9.38 6.22
CA LEU A 149 3.25 -9.31 7.22
C LEU A 149 4.14 -10.55 7.18
N CYS A 150 3.54 -11.73 7.21
CA CYS A 150 4.26 -13.00 7.18
C CYS A 150 5.07 -13.16 5.88
N SER A 151 4.47 -12.86 4.72
CA SER A 151 5.15 -12.96 3.42
C SER A 151 6.38 -12.05 3.35
N VAL A 152 6.23 -10.80 3.79
CA VAL A 152 7.34 -9.85 3.88
C VAL A 152 8.41 -10.38 4.83
N MET A 153 8.07 -10.69 6.08
CA MET A 153 9.04 -11.16 7.07
C MET A 153 9.83 -12.39 6.59
N LEU A 154 9.14 -13.41 6.08
CA LEU A 154 9.79 -14.63 5.57
C LEU A 154 10.71 -14.34 4.39
N THR A 155 10.29 -13.45 3.48
CA THR A 155 11.10 -13.04 2.33
C THR A 155 12.40 -12.36 2.79
N TYR A 156 12.31 -11.37 3.68
CA TYR A 156 13.49 -10.62 4.12
C TYR A 156 14.41 -11.44 5.02
N LEU A 157 13.86 -12.32 5.88
CA LEU A 157 14.67 -13.27 6.63
C LEU A 157 15.44 -14.20 5.70
N SER A 158 14.78 -14.72 4.67
CA SER A 158 15.44 -15.58 3.67
C SER A 158 16.55 -14.85 2.91
N ILE A 159 16.30 -13.62 2.48
CA ILE A 159 17.31 -12.79 1.81
C ILE A 159 18.48 -12.51 2.74
N ALA A 160 18.22 -12.13 3.99
CA ALA A 160 19.25 -11.88 4.99
C ALA A 160 20.11 -13.14 5.21
N MET A 161 19.50 -14.32 5.32
CA MET A 161 20.23 -15.58 5.45
C MET A 161 21.14 -15.87 4.24
N VAL A 162 20.65 -15.63 3.01
CA VAL A 162 21.47 -15.81 1.79
C VAL A 162 22.63 -14.82 1.76
N CYS A 163 22.39 -13.55 2.11
CA CYS A 163 23.43 -12.53 2.19
C CYS A 163 24.48 -12.86 3.26
N LEU A 164 24.09 -13.39 4.42
CA LEU A 164 25.02 -13.77 5.48
C LEU A 164 25.88 -14.99 5.10
N ARG A 165 25.32 -15.92 4.33
CA ARG A 165 26.06 -17.11 3.85
C ARG A 165 26.97 -16.83 2.66
N SER A 166 26.66 -15.81 1.86
CA SER A 166 27.43 -15.44 0.67
C SER A 166 28.73 -14.72 1.03
N LYS A 167 29.86 -15.16 0.45
CA LYS A 167 31.17 -14.52 0.61
C LYS A 167 31.32 -13.22 -0.22
N ASN A 168 30.39 -12.91 -1.12
CA ASN A 168 30.48 -11.74 -2.00
C ASN A 168 29.84 -10.49 -1.34
N LYS A 169 30.66 -9.75 -0.58
CA LYS A 169 30.22 -8.54 0.15
C LYS A 169 29.62 -7.46 -0.77
N ALA A 170 30.11 -7.30 -1.98
CA ALA A 170 29.61 -6.29 -2.93
C ALA A 170 28.20 -6.63 -3.44
N LEU A 171 27.97 -7.90 -3.80
CA LEU A 171 26.65 -8.38 -4.20
C LEU A 171 25.65 -8.30 -3.04
N ASN A 172 26.07 -8.70 -1.83
CA ASN A 172 25.25 -8.66 -0.62
C ASN A 172 24.86 -7.23 -0.23
N SER A 173 25.80 -6.28 -0.27
CA SER A 173 25.55 -4.87 0.03
C SER A 173 24.52 -4.26 -0.94
N LYS A 174 24.66 -4.56 -2.23
CA LYS A 174 23.71 -4.08 -3.26
C LYS A 174 22.33 -4.71 -3.09
N ALA A 175 22.24 -6.00 -2.80
CA ALA A 175 20.98 -6.67 -2.49
C ALA A 175 20.31 -6.05 -1.25
N LEU A 176 21.07 -5.86 -0.17
CA LEU A 176 20.56 -5.26 1.07
C LEU A 176 20.08 -3.82 0.87
N GLN A 177 20.78 -3.02 0.08
CA GLN A 177 20.37 -1.64 -0.22
C GLN A 177 19.03 -1.60 -0.99
N THR A 178 18.85 -2.47 -1.98
CA THR A 178 17.56 -2.56 -2.69
C THR A 178 16.43 -3.10 -1.80
N CYS A 179 16.74 -4.03 -0.90
CA CYS A 179 15.77 -4.58 0.06
C CYS A 179 15.36 -3.56 1.13
N ALA A 180 16.30 -2.76 1.62
CA ALA A 180 16.04 -1.72 2.62
C ALA A 180 15.00 -0.72 2.12
N THR A 181 15.05 -0.35 0.84
CA THR A 181 14.07 0.58 0.26
C THR A 181 12.65 0.00 0.18
N HIS A 182 12.49 -1.27 -0.21
CA HIS A 182 11.17 -1.92 -0.18
C HIS A 182 10.66 -2.10 1.25
N LEU A 183 11.54 -2.47 2.20
CA LEU A 183 11.17 -2.63 3.59
C LEU A 183 10.76 -1.29 4.23
N ALA A 184 11.45 -0.20 3.89
CA ALA A 184 11.07 1.15 4.29
C ALA A 184 9.69 1.54 3.72
N ALA A 185 9.44 1.31 2.44
CA ALA A 185 8.12 1.55 1.83
C ALA A 185 7.01 0.76 2.54
N TYR A 186 7.27 -0.52 2.84
CA TYR A 186 6.33 -1.38 3.57
C TYR A 186 6.09 -0.92 5.01
N ALA A 187 7.15 -0.53 5.72
CA ALA A 187 7.05 -0.01 7.08
C ALA A 187 6.27 1.30 7.12
N ILE A 188 6.44 2.19 6.14
CA ILE A 188 5.66 3.43 6.02
C ILE A 188 4.17 3.10 5.82
N LEU A 189 3.85 2.15 4.93
CA LEU A 189 2.47 1.69 4.72
C LEU A 189 1.84 1.14 6.00
N LEU A 190 2.53 0.25 6.72
CA LEU A 190 2.05 -0.28 8.00
C LEU A 190 1.89 0.77 9.08
N PHE A 191 2.91 1.61 9.25
CA PHE A 191 2.91 2.66 10.25
C PHE A 191 1.75 3.63 10.02
N SER A 192 1.54 4.03 8.76
CA SER A 192 0.38 4.83 8.37
C SER A 192 -0.92 4.09 8.74
N GLY A 193 -1.08 2.81 8.36
CA GLY A 193 -2.31 2.05 8.63
C GLY A 193 -2.62 1.92 10.12
N CYS A 194 -1.61 1.65 10.94
CA CYS A 194 -1.72 1.60 12.39
C CYS A 194 -2.15 2.94 13.00
N ILE A 195 -1.64 4.07 12.49
CA ILE A 195 -2.03 5.41 12.96
C ILE A 195 -3.54 5.61 12.77
N ILE A 196 -4.12 5.20 11.63
CA ILE A 196 -5.58 5.34 11.43
C ILE A 196 -6.37 4.50 12.44
N ILE A 197 -5.97 3.24 12.64
CA ILE A 197 -6.65 2.36 13.60
C ILE A 197 -6.61 2.96 15.01
N ILE A 198 -5.47 3.53 15.39
CA ILE A 198 -5.28 4.19 16.69
C ILE A 198 -6.14 5.47 16.77
N LEU A 199 -6.09 6.35 15.78
CA LEU A 199 -6.86 7.60 15.78
C LEU A 199 -8.37 7.36 15.75
N HIS A 200 -8.84 6.29 15.09
CA HIS A 200 -10.24 5.88 15.11
C HIS A 200 -10.65 5.27 16.46
N ARG A 201 -9.73 4.57 17.14
CA ARG A 201 -9.98 3.95 18.46
C ARG A 201 -10.01 4.98 19.59
N PHE A 202 -9.31 6.10 19.44
CA PHE A 202 -9.19 7.15 20.45
C PHE A 202 -9.91 8.43 20.00
N PRO A 203 -11.21 8.59 20.32
CA PRO A 203 -12.02 9.71 19.85
C PRO A 203 -11.53 11.10 20.31
N HIS A 204 -10.71 11.17 21.36
CA HIS A 204 -10.06 12.41 21.81
C HIS A 204 -8.97 12.93 20.85
N LEU A 205 -8.49 12.10 19.92
CA LEU A 205 -7.55 12.46 18.85
C LEU A 205 -8.24 12.59 17.48
N SER A 206 -9.58 12.45 17.44
CA SER A 206 -10.38 12.41 16.21
C SER A 206 -10.31 13.68 15.36
N ASP A 207 -10.09 14.84 15.99
CA ASP A 207 -9.91 16.12 15.28
C ASP A 207 -8.69 16.10 14.33
N HIS A 208 -7.70 15.25 14.60
CA HIS A 208 -6.55 15.01 13.70
C HIS A 208 -6.73 13.78 12.80
N GLY A 209 -7.78 12.98 13.00
CA GLY A 209 -8.06 11.75 12.26
C GLY A 209 -8.30 11.99 10.77
N LYS A 210 -8.94 13.11 10.41
CA LYS A 210 -9.10 13.50 9.00
C LYS A 210 -7.75 13.75 8.35
N LEU A 211 -6.94 14.67 8.89
CA LEU A 211 -5.61 15.01 8.38
C LEU A 211 -4.69 13.79 8.27
N ALA A 212 -4.71 12.90 9.26
CA ALA A 212 -3.95 11.67 9.23
C ALA A 212 -4.41 10.70 8.13
N SER A 213 -5.71 10.62 7.86
CA SER A 213 -6.27 9.82 6.75
C SER A 213 -5.87 10.38 5.37
N ILE A 214 -5.77 11.70 5.24
CA ILE A 214 -5.23 12.37 4.03
C ILE A 214 -3.76 11.97 3.84
N LEU A 215 -2.95 12.13 4.89
CA LEU A 215 -1.53 11.79 4.85
C LEU A 215 -1.34 10.31 4.51
N LEU A 216 -2.22 9.43 4.96
CA LEU A 216 -2.18 8.00 4.64
C LEU A 216 -2.47 7.68 3.17
N HIS A 217 -3.32 8.44 2.48
CA HIS A 217 -3.61 8.16 1.07
C HIS A 217 -2.70 8.91 0.11
N VAL A 218 -1.95 9.91 0.58
CA VAL A 218 -1.05 10.72 -0.25
C VAL A 218 0.42 10.34 -0.02
N VAL A 219 0.84 10.14 1.23
CA VAL A 219 2.25 9.92 1.57
C VAL A 219 2.74 8.55 1.09
N PRO A 220 2.06 7.42 1.32
CA PRO A 220 2.56 6.13 0.85
C PRO A 220 2.65 6.03 -0.68
N PRO A 221 1.68 6.50 -1.48
CA PRO A 221 1.83 6.59 -2.93
C PRO A 221 2.97 7.50 -3.40
N ALA A 222 3.10 8.69 -2.81
CA ALA A 222 4.18 9.61 -3.15
C ALA A 222 5.54 9.01 -2.82
N MET A 223 5.66 8.36 -1.66
CA MET A 223 6.88 7.68 -1.24
C MET A 223 7.17 6.45 -2.09
N ASN A 224 6.16 5.66 -2.50
CA ASN A 224 6.34 4.56 -3.45
C ASN A 224 6.87 5.10 -4.79
N ALA A 225 6.27 6.17 -5.34
CA ALA A 225 6.71 6.79 -6.58
C ALA A 225 8.14 7.34 -6.50
N ILE A 226 8.52 7.95 -5.37
CA ILE A 226 9.88 8.47 -5.13
C ILE A 226 10.88 7.31 -4.99
N ILE A 227 10.58 6.32 -4.15
CA ILE A 227 11.48 5.20 -3.86
C ILE A 227 11.75 4.40 -5.15
N TYR A 228 10.71 4.09 -5.92
CA TYR A 228 10.87 3.30 -7.15
C TYR A 228 11.31 4.16 -8.34
N GLY A 229 10.90 5.42 -8.43
CA GLY A 229 11.37 6.37 -9.43
C GLY A 229 12.88 6.62 -9.34
N LEU A 230 13.42 6.75 -8.12
CA LEU A 230 14.86 6.91 -7.89
C LEU A 230 15.68 5.65 -8.19
N GLN A 231 15.06 4.47 -8.24
CA GLN A 231 15.72 3.21 -8.64
C GLN A 231 15.86 3.06 -10.15
N ILE A 232 15.03 3.75 -10.95
CA ILE A 232 15.13 3.72 -12.40
C ILE A 232 16.35 4.56 -12.82
N LYS A 233 17.38 3.92 -13.38
CA LYS A 233 18.62 4.60 -13.81
C LYS A 233 18.35 5.82 -14.70
N ALA A 234 17.43 5.70 -15.65
CA ALA A 234 17.05 6.79 -16.55
C ALA A 234 16.43 7.99 -15.81
N VAL A 235 15.61 7.76 -14.79
CA VAL A 235 15.01 8.82 -13.98
C VAL A 235 16.07 9.44 -13.07
N ARG A 236 16.92 8.61 -12.44
CA ARG A 236 18.03 9.08 -11.62
C ARG A 236 19.01 9.96 -12.41
N GLU A 237 19.37 9.57 -13.63
CA GLU A 237 20.22 10.37 -14.51
C GLU A 237 19.55 11.68 -14.90
N LYS A 238 18.25 11.67 -15.26
CA LYS A 238 17.52 12.91 -15.56
C LYS A 238 17.36 13.83 -14.34
N ILE A 239 17.09 13.30 -13.15
CA ILE A 239 17.02 14.07 -11.91
C ILE A 239 18.39 14.68 -11.57
N ILE A 240 19.48 13.91 -11.71
CA ILE A 240 20.85 14.44 -11.51
C ILE A 240 21.14 15.55 -12.51
N ILE A 241 20.73 15.41 -13.78
CA ILE A 241 20.90 16.46 -14.79
C ILE A 241 20.09 17.71 -14.42
N ILE A 242 18.85 17.56 -13.95
CA ILE A 242 18.01 18.67 -13.51
C ILE A 242 18.61 19.36 -12.28
N PHE A 243 19.08 18.60 -11.28
CA PHE A 243 19.72 19.15 -10.07
C PHE A 243 21.05 19.83 -10.37
N LYS A 244 21.87 19.25 -11.27
CA LYS A 244 23.10 19.88 -11.77
C LYS A 244 22.83 21.15 -12.58
N ARG A 245 21.68 21.25 -13.25
CA ARG A 245 21.23 22.48 -13.92
C ARG A 245 20.65 23.51 -12.94
N ALA A 246 20.04 23.07 -11.85
CA ALA A 246 19.50 23.92 -10.79
C ALA A 246 20.57 24.48 -9.83
N THR A 247 21.80 23.94 -9.84
CA THR A 247 22.96 24.50 -9.14
C THR A 247 23.92 25.15 -10.14
N PRO A 248 23.81 26.46 -10.43
CA PRO A 248 24.84 27.16 -11.20
C PRO A 248 26.05 27.38 -10.30
N GLY A 249 27.03 26.46 -10.28
CA GLY A 249 28.18 26.62 -9.41
C GLY A 249 29.26 25.53 -9.46
N LYS A 250 30.03 25.51 -10.55
CA LYS A 250 31.43 25.02 -10.67
C LYS A 250 31.77 23.60 -10.19
N VAL A 251 31.92 22.69 -11.15
CA VAL A 251 32.99 21.68 -11.08
C VAL A 251 33.75 21.72 -12.42
N LYS A 252 34.90 22.42 -12.43
CA LYS A 252 35.95 22.17 -13.41
C LYS A 252 36.64 20.87 -12.97
N VAL A 253 36.41 19.78 -13.70
CA VAL A 253 37.31 18.62 -13.67
C VAL A 253 38.37 18.89 -14.74
N THR A 254 39.52 19.40 -14.33
CA THR A 254 40.70 19.42 -15.18
C THR A 254 41.41 18.09 -14.97
N ASN A 255 41.29 17.19 -15.95
CA ASN A 255 42.17 16.04 -16.11
C ASN A 255 43.57 16.55 -16.46
N CYS A 256 44.58 16.08 -15.74
CA CYS A 256 45.92 15.86 -16.29
C CYS A 256 46.46 14.57 -15.68
N ASP A 257 46.36 13.49 -16.44
CA ASP A 257 47.12 12.27 -16.23
C ASP A 257 48.60 12.56 -16.47
N SER A 258 49.43 12.18 -15.49
CA SER A 258 50.86 12.02 -15.65
C SER A 258 51.14 10.74 -16.45
N GLN A 259 51.67 10.90 -17.67
CA GLN A 259 52.53 9.90 -18.28
C GLN A 259 53.65 10.59 -19.05
N LYS A 260 54.83 10.65 -18.43
CA LYS A 260 56.10 10.32 -19.08
C LYS A 260 57.08 9.81 -18.03
#